data_AF-A0A7C2Y5Z9-F1
#
_entry.id   AF-A0A7C2Y5Z9-F1
#
_cell.length_a   1.000
_cell.length_b   1.000
_cell.length_c   1.000
_cell.angle_alpha   90.00
_cell.angle_beta   90.00
_cell.angle_gamma   90.00
#
_symmetry.space_group_name_H-M   'P 1'
#
loop_
_entity.id
_entity.type
_entity.pdbx_description
1 polymer ?
#
loop_
_entity_poly.entity_id
_entity_poly.type
_entity_poly.pdbx_seq_one_letter_code
_entity_poly.pdbx_strand_id
1 'polypeptide(L)' 'MGQGPVPLSLVIARILAVTGVGFCSAIGVFLLIGGVWHLGAGFLAATLLFIFLMFFIERGR' A
#
# COMPACT_ATOMS: atom_id res chain seq x y z
N MET A 1 -5.58 -16.23 26.62
CA MET A 1 -5.42 -15.33 25.47
C MET A 1 -4.93 -16.16 24.28
N GLY A 2 -5.81 -16.92 23.63
CA GLY A 2 -5.44 -17.72 22.47
C GLY A 2 -5.65 -16.91 21.21
N GLN A 3 -4.64 -16.16 20.76
CA GLN A 3 -4.63 -15.72 19.37
C GLN A 3 -4.50 -16.99 18.53
N GLY A 4 -5.61 -17.45 17.94
CA GLY A 4 -5.55 -18.49 16.93
C GLY A 4 -4.54 -18.11 15.84
N PRO A 5 -3.87 -19.09 15.21
CA PRO A 5 -2.83 -18.81 14.24
C PRO A 5 -3.31 -17.79 13.21
N VAL A 6 -2.58 -16.68 13.08
CA VAL A 6 -2.88 -15.60 12.14
C VAL A 6 -2.91 -16.24 10.74
N PRO A 7 -4.03 -16.23 10.01
CA PRO A 7 -4.11 -16.82 8.69
C PRO A 7 -3.04 -16.22 7.78
N LEU A 8 -2.23 -17.12 7.18
CA LEU A 8 -1.09 -16.80 6.33
C LEU A 8 -1.47 -15.84 5.19
N SER A 9 -2.67 -16.00 4.63
CA SER A 9 -3.24 -15.13 3.58
C SER A 9 -3.25 -13.66 3.99
N LEU A 10 -3.49 -13.37 5.27
CA LEU A 10 -3.50 -11.98 5.72
C LEU A 10 -2.10 -11.42 5.96
N VAL A 11 -1.17 -12.25 6.41
CA VAL A 11 0.23 -11.85 6.52
C VAL A 11 0.75 -11.46 5.14
N ILE A 12 0.47 -12.28 4.13
CA ILE A 12 0.81 -12.00 2.73
C ILE A 12 0.14 -10.69 2.25
N ALA A 13 -1.16 -10.51 2.52
CA ALA A 13 -1.88 -9.30 2.12
C ALA A 13 -1.28 -8.02 2.74
N ARG A 14 -0.86 -8.07 4.02
CA ARG A 14 -0.19 -6.95 4.69
C ARG A 14 1.18 -6.65 4.12
N ILE A 15 1.99 -7.68 3.85
CA ILE A 15 3.31 -7.49 3.23
C ILE A 15 3.15 -6.82 1.88
N LEU A 16 2.26 -7.33 1.02
CA LEU A 16 1.99 -6.75 -0.29
C LEU A 16 1.52 -5.29 -0.20
N ALA A 17 0.61 -4.99 0.75
CA ALA A 17 0.13 -3.63 0.94
C ALA A 17 1.26 -2.68 1.37
N VAL A 18 2.03 -3.04 2.41
CA VAL A 18 3.11 -2.19 2.94
C VAL A 18 4.22 -1.99 1.91
N THR A 19 4.64 -3.05 1.23
CA THR A 19 5.67 -2.95 0.17
C THR A 19 5.17 -2.13 -1.01
N GLY A 20 3.90 -2.28 -1.41
CA GLY A 20 3.26 -1.49 -2.45
C GLY A 20 3.20 0.00 -2.13
N VAL A 21 2.82 0.37 -0.90
CA VAL A 21 2.85 1.77 -0.43
C VAL A 21 4.25 2.36 -0.55
N GLY A 22 5.26 1.66 -0.03
CA GLY A 22 6.65 2.13 -0.05
C GLY A 22 7.17 2.34 -1.47
N PHE A 23 6.95 1.37 -2.35
CA PHE A 23 7.41 1.44 -3.74
C PHE A 23 6.69 2.54 -4.54
N CYS A 24 5.35 2.57 -4.47
CA CYS A 24 4.57 3.56 -5.22
C CYS A 24 4.80 4.98 -4.71
N SER A 25 4.95 5.17 -3.39
CA SER A 25 5.19 6.50 -2.83
C SER A 25 6.58 7.03 -3.22
N ALA A 26 7.62 6.19 -3.16
CA ALA A 26 8.96 6.59 -3.57
C ALA A 26 9.00 7.03 -5.05
N ILE A 27 8.46 6.20 -5.95
CA ILE A 27 8.41 6.53 -7.38
C ILE A 27 7.53 7.76 -7.63
N GLY A 28 6.37 7.85 -6.99
CA GLY A 28 5.48 9.00 -7.09
C GLY A 28 6.19 10.29 -6.71
N VAL A 29 6.91 10.30 -5.59
CA VAL A 29 7.70 11.46 -5.14
C VAL A 29 8.78 11.82 -6.15
N PHE A 30 9.56 10.85 -6.64
CA PHE A 30 10.58 11.12 -7.66
C PHE A 30 9.99 11.70 -8.95
N LEU A 31 8.85 11.19 -9.42
CA LEU A 31 8.20 11.67 -10.65
C LEU A 31 7.57 13.05 -10.47
N LEU A 32 6.95 13.33 -9.33
CA LEU A 32 6.38 14.64 -9.00
C LEU A 32 7.48 15.70 -8.89
N ILE A 33 8.59 15.39 -8.20
CA ILE A 33 9.75 16.29 -8.12
C ILE A 33 10.41 16.46 -9.49
N GLY A 34 10.50 15.38 -10.28
CA GLY A 34 11.06 15.38 -11.63
C GLY A 34 10.19 16.08 -12.69
N GLY A 35 9.02 16.63 -12.32
CA GLY A 35 8.15 17.39 -13.22
C GLY A 35 7.20 16.54 -14.08
N VAL A 36 7.17 15.22 -13.89
CA VAL A 36 6.29 14.30 -14.61
C VAL A 36 4.98 14.11 -13.84
N TRP A 37 4.20 15.18 -13.74
CA TRP A 37 3.03 15.28 -12.86
C TRP A 37 1.95 14.23 -13.11
N HIS A 38 1.65 13.87 -14.36
CA HIS A 38 0.59 12.91 -14.68
C HIS A 38 0.91 11.51 -14.17
N LEU A 39 2.15 11.03 -14.39
CA LEU A 39 2.59 9.73 -13.89
C LEU A 39 2.78 9.76 -12.37
N GLY A 40 3.32 10.85 -11.82
CA GLY A 40 3.43 11.05 -10.38
C GLY A 40 2.09 11.02 -9.65
N ALA A 41 1.06 11.68 -10.19
CA ALA A 41 -0.30 11.63 -9.67
C ALA A 41 -0.92 10.23 -9.77
N GLY A 42 -0.63 9.49 -10.85
CA GLY A 42 -1.02 8.08 -10.97
C GLY A 42 -0.41 7.20 -9.88
N PHE A 43 0.88 7.37 -9.60
CA PHE A 43 1.56 6.65 -8.52
C PHE A 43 1.06 7.07 -7.13
N LEU A 44 0.75 8.35 -6.93
CA LEU A 44 0.14 8.83 -5.69
C LEU A 44 -1.25 8.18 -5.47
N ALA A 45 -2.07 8.09 -6.52
CA ALA A 45 -3.36 7.40 -6.46
C ALA A 45 -3.19 5.90 -6.14
N ALA A 46 -2.17 5.25 -6.72
CA ALA A 46 -1.85 3.86 -6.41
C ALA A 46 -1.42 3.69 -4.94
N THR A 47 -0.61 4.61 -4.39
CA THR A 47 -0.27 4.63 -2.95
C THR A 47 -1.52 4.74 -2.09
N LEU A 48 -2.43 5.65 -2.41
CA LEU A 48 -3.70 5.80 -1.68
C LEU A 48 -4.55 4.53 -1.75
N LEU A 49 -4.56 3.84 -2.89
CA LEU A 49 -5.25 2.56 -3.05
C LEU A 49 -4.68 1.48 -2.11
N PHE A 50 -3.36 1.37 -2.01
CA PHE A 50 -2.75 0.42 -1.07
C PHE A 50 -3.02 0.76 0.39
N ILE A 51 -3.03 2.05 0.76
CA ILE A 51 -3.41 2.50 2.10
C ILE A 51 -4.88 2.14 2.39
N PHE A 52 -5.77 2.39 1.43
CA PHE A 52 -7.19 2.01 1.56
C PHE A 52 -7.36 0.50 1.72
N LEU A 53 -6.62 -0.29 0.93
CA LEU A 53 -6.61 -1.75 1.03
C LEU A 53 -6.14 -2.21 2.41
N MET A 54 -5.06 -1.62 2.93
CA MET A 54 -4.56 -1.91 4.28
C MET A 54 -5.61 -1.66 5.35
N PHE A 55 -6.31 -0.52 5.27
CA PHE A 55 -7.40 -0.20 6.20
C PHE A 55 -8.55 -1.22 6.12
N PHE A 56 -8.91 -1.67 4.92
CA PHE A 56 -9.95 -2.67 4.72
C PHE A 56 -9.55 -4.05 5.26
N ILE A 57 -8.30 -4.46 5.03
CA ILE A 57 -7.69 -5.68 5.56
C ILE A 57 -7.68 -5.67 7.10
N GLU A 58 -7.47 -4.51 7.72
CA GLU A 58 -7.46 -4.37 9.17
C GLU A 58 -8.86 -4.29 9.77
N ARG A 59 -9.81 -3.66 9.09
CA ARG A 59 -11.22 -3.59 9.53
C ARG A 59 -12.00 -4.90 9.35
N GLY A 60 -11.63 -5.72 8.37
CA GLY A 60 -12.28 -7.00 8.07
C GLY A 60 -11.78 -8.18 8.91
N ARG A 61 -10.95 -7.93 9.93
CA ARG A 61 -10.42 -8.91 10.89
C ARG A 61 -10.85 -8.58 12.29
#